data_AF-A0A4R6SNW3-F1
#
_entry.id   AF-A0A4R6SNW3-F1
#
_cell.length_a   1.000
_cell.length_b   1.000
_cell.length_c   1.000
_cell.angle_alpha   90.00
_cell.angle_beta   90.00
_cell.angle_gamma   90.00
#
_symmetry.space_group_name_H-M   'P 1'
#
loop_
_entity.id
_entity.type
_entity.pdbx_description
1 polymer ?
#
loop_
_entity_poly.entity_id
_entity_poly.type
_entity_poly.pdbx_seq_one_letter_code
_entity_poly.pdbx_strand_id
1 'polypeptide(L)'
;MLRLLADHPEGLTDADLARLTGALHPAINQVCRQLAAEQLIHRDDAFRPIVNRSTGALPSLVAAAPRSDSGYQDEWFWEGKVVGLVVQHLGRLGAYVRSVADTATKARGTDIVATLDGRTLHIEVKGWPSTVYADPARAHEKKRTNPTVQAKHWMAEAVFSALRLRAKHGDDRVVAAFPSFPRYESLAAEVGPVLARAGIELWLVAESGEVSRR
;
A
#
# COMPACT_ATOMS: atom_id res chain seq x y z
N MET A 1 -12.87 -15.24 -1.38
CA MET A 1 -13.79 -14.66 -2.38
C MET A 1 -13.91 -15.52 -3.63
N LEU A 2 -12.84 -15.71 -4.41
CA LEU A 2 -12.89 -16.49 -5.66
C LEU A 2 -13.36 -17.94 -5.49
N ARG A 3 -12.89 -18.63 -4.45
CA ARG A 3 -13.36 -19.99 -4.12
C ARG A 3 -14.86 -20.02 -3.79
N LEU A 4 -15.32 -19.05 -3.01
CA LEU A 4 -16.74 -18.91 -2.66
C LEU A 4 -17.60 -18.66 -3.93
N LEU A 5 -17.13 -17.84 -4.86
CA LEU A 5 -17.81 -17.60 -6.14
C LEU A 5 -17.69 -18.77 -7.12
N ALA A 6 -16.67 -19.62 -6.99
CA ALA A 6 -16.54 -20.84 -7.77
C ALA A 6 -17.54 -21.91 -7.31
N ASP A 7 -17.85 -21.95 -6.01
CA ASP A 7 -18.84 -22.86 -5.42
C ASP A 7 -20.30 -22.39 -5.66
N HIS A 8 -20.49 -21.16 -6.16
CA HIS A 8 -21.78 -20.51 -6.42
C HIS A 8 -21.88 -19.99 -7.86
N PRO A 9 -22.07 -20.86 -8.87
CA PRO A 9 -22.07 -20.48 -10.29
C PRO A 9 -23.20 -19.52 -10.68
N GLU A 10 -24.30 -19.49 -9.93
CA GLU A 10 -25.39 -18.52 -10.06
C GLU A 10 -24.94 -17.07 -9.77
N GLY A 11 -23.88 -16.94 -8.97
CA GLY A 11 -23.32 -15.69 -8.51
C GLY A 11 -23.92 -15.20 -7.18
N LEU A 12 -23.17 -14.35 -6.49
CA LEU A 12 -23.55 -13.83 -5.18
C LEU A 12 -23.53 -12.30 -5.17
N THR A 13 -24.48 -11.69 -4.45
CA THR A 13 -24.50 -10.25 -4.27
C THR A 13 -23.42 -9.80 -3.27
N ASP A 14 -23.07 -8.51 -3.29
CA ASP A 14 -22.16 -7.93 -2.28
C ASP A 14 -22.72 -8.11 -0.84
N ALA A 15 -24.05 -8.20 -0.66
CA ALA A 15 -24.67 -8.46 0.63
C ALA A 15 -24.57 -9.94 1.05
N ASP A 16 -24.73 -10.87 0.11
CA ASP A 16 -24.56 -12.29 0.36
C ASP A 16 -23.12 -12.63 0.70
N LEU A 17 -22.17 -12.06 -0.05
CA LEU A 17 -20.74 -12.20 0.18
C LEU A 17 -20.33 -11.63 1.55
N ALA A 18 -20.89 -10.49 1.96
CA ALA A 18 -20.65 -9.91 3.29
C ALA A 18 -21.12 -10.84 4.40
N ARG A 19 -22.34 -11.38 4.27
CA ARG A 19 -22.91 -12.33 5.23
C ARG A 19 -22.10 -13.63 5.32
N LEU A 20 -21.70 -14.20 4.19
CA LEU A 20 -20.98 -15.49 4.14
C LEU A 20 -19.52 -15.40 4.62
N THR A 21 -18.90 -14.22 4.49
CA THR A 21 -17.51 -14.01 4.92
C THR A 21 -17.38 -13.35 6.28
N GLY A 22 -18.48 -12.85 6.85
CA GLY A 22 -18.47 -12.02 8.07
C GLY A 22 -17.84 -10.65 7.89
N ALA A 23 -17.51 -10.25 6.65
CA ALA A 23 -16.90 -8.97 6.34
C ALA A 23 -17.94 -7.87 6.16
N LEU A 24 -17.54 -6.61 6.39
CA LEU A 24 -18.40 -5.46 6.16
C LEU A 24 -18.72 -5.29 4.67
N HIS A 25 -19.96 -4.94 4.35
CA HIS A 25 -20.42 -4.75 2.96
C HIS A 25 -19.56 -3.78 2.12
N PRO A 26 -19.07 -2.63 2.66
CA PRO A 26 -18.15 -1.77 1.91
C PRO A 26 -16.83 -2.45 1.51
N ALA A 27 -16.28 -3.30 2.41
CA ALA A 27 -15.05 -4.05 2.14
C ALA A 27 -15.27 -5.09 1.05
N ILE A 28 -16.45 -5.75 1.04
CA ILE A 28 -16.81 -6.70 -0.02
C ILE A 28 -16.96 -6.04 -1.37
N ASN A 29 -17.67 -4.92 -1.44
CA ASN A 29 -17.83 -4.16 -2.67
C ASN A 29 -16.47 -3.71 -3.23
N GLN A 30 -15.53 -3.29 -2.36
CA GLN A 30 -14.17 -2.96 -2.78
C GLN A 30 -13.42 -4.17 -3.34
N VAL A 31 -13.41 -5.30 -2.62
CA VAL A 31 -12.76 -6.54 -3.06
C VAL A 31 -13.32 -7.01 -4.40
N CYS A 32 -14.64 -6.97 -4.58
CA CYS A 32 -15.25 -7.42 -5.82
C CYS A 32 -14.96 -6.48 -7.01
N ARG A 33 -14.88 -5.16 -6.78
CA ARG A 33 -14.42 -4.22 -7.84
C ARG A 33 -12.99 -4.50 -8.27
N GLN A 34 -12.10 -4.79 -7.32
CA GLN A 34 -10.72 -5.14 -7.62
C GLN A 34 -10.64 -6.43 -8.45
N LEU A 35 -11.33 -7.49 -8.00
CA LEU A 35 -11.36 -8.77 -8.73
C LEU A 35 -11.98 -8.64 -10.13
N ALA A 36 -12.93 -7.73 -10.32
CA ALA A 36 -13.52 -7.44 -11.63
C ALA A 36 -12.53 -6.70 -12.55
N ALA A 37 -11.77 -5.75 -12.01
CA ALA A 37 -10.70 -5.08 -12.75
C ALA A 37 -9.60 -6.06 -13.18
N GLU A 38 -9.33 -7.07 -12.35
CA GLU A 38 -8.41 -8.18 -12.65
C GLU A 38 -9.04 -9.28 -13.53
N GLN A 39 -10.29 -9.10 -13.98
CA GLN A 39 -11.05 -10.07 -14.81
C GLN A 39 -11.24 -11.45 -14.18
N LEU A 40 -11.09 -11.56 -12.87
CA LEU A 40 -11.27 -12.80 -12.10
C LEU A 40 -12.74 -13.05 -11.77
N ILE A 41 -13.57 -11.99 -11.78
CA ILE A 41 -15.02 -12.07 -11.61
C ILE A 41 -15.73 -11.15 -12.62
N HIS A 42 -16.94 -11.53 -13.02
CA HIS A 42 -17.86 -10.67 -13.74
C HIS A 42 -18.84 -10.05 -12.76
N ARG A 43 -18.92 -8.71 -12.74
CA ARG A 43 -19.93 -7.96 -11.98
C ARG A 43 -21.09 -7.63 -12.91
N ASP A 44 -22.18 -8.38 -12.78
CA ASP A 44 -23.41 -8.15 -13.53
C ASP A 44 -24.22 -7.05 -12.83
N ASP A 45 -24.26 -5.88 -13.47
CA ASP A 45 -24.99 -4.71 -12.99
C ASP A 45 -26.24 -4.40 -13.82
N ALA A 46 -26.58 -5.26 -14.79
CA ALA A 46 -27.76 -5.12 -15.63
C ALA A 46 -29.05 -5.09 -14.81
N PHE A 47 -29.04 -5.75 -13.64
CA PHE A 47 -30.11 -5.72 -12.66
C PHE A 47 -29.54 -5.48 -11.25
N ARG A 48 -30.29 -4.75 -10.43
CA ARG A 48 -29.98 -4.61 -8.99
C ARG A 48 -30.69 -5.72 -8.21
N PRO A 49 -30.06 -6.30 -7.18
CA PRO A 49 -28.70 -6.04 -6.68
C PRO A 49 -27.60 -6.60 -7.59
N ILE A 50 -26.41 -5.97 -7.59
CA ILE A 50 -25.25 -6.40 -8.40
C ILE A 50 -24.88 -7.84 -8.03
N VAL A 51 -24.73 -8.70 -9.03
CA VAL A 51 -24.36 -10.11 -8.86
C VAL A 51 -22.92 -10.33 -9.32
N ASN A 52 -22.09 -10.92 -8.47
CA ASN A 52 -20.72 -11.28 -8.77
C ASN A 52 -20.66 -12.74 -9.20
N ARG A 53 -20.06 -13.04 -10.35
CA ARG A 53 -19.85 -14.42 -10.84
C ARG A 53 -18.36 -14.66 -11.09
N SER A 54 -17.87 -15.84 -10.76
CA SER A 54 -16.52 -16.26 -11.18
C SER A 54 -16.46 -16.28 -12.71
N THR A 55 -15.39 -15.77 -13.32
CA THR A 55 -15.18 -15.90 -14.77
C THR A 55 -14.68 -17.30 -15.17
N GLY A 56 -14.49 -18.21 -14.21
CA GLY A 56 -13.95 -19.54 -14.45
C GLY A 56 -12.45 -19.56 -14.76
N ALA A 57 -11.83 -18.39 -14.94
CA ALA A 57 -10.40 -18.25 -15.07
C ALA A 57 -9.74 -18.39 -13.69
N LEU A 58 -9.39 -19.62 -13.31
CA LEU A 58 -8.23 -19.79 -12.42
C LEU A 58 -7.05 -19.10 -13.11
N PRO A 59 -6.19 -18.36 -12.38
CA PRO A 59 -5.16 -17.55 -12.99
C PRO A 59 -4.25 -18.45 -13.83
N SER A 60 -4.40 -18.36 -15.15
CA SER A 60 -3.37 -18.75 -16.08
C SER A 60 -2.26 -17.73 -15.90
N LEU A 61 -1.22 -18.10 -15.14
CA LEU A 61 0.06 -17.42 -15.29
C LEU A 61 0.35 -17.43 -16.80
N VAL A 62 0.58 -16.25 -17.37
CA VAL A 62 0.74 -15.98 -18.81
C VAL A 62 -0.59 -15.71 -19.56
N ALA A 63 -1.15 -14.51 -19.35
CA ALA A 63 -1.79 -13.75 -20.42
C ALA A 63 -1.71 -12.25 -20.09
N ALA A 64 -1.03 -11.49 -20.95
CA ALA A 64 -0.76 -10.07 -20.78
C ALA A 64 -2.05 -9.24 -20.78
N ALA A 65 -2.26 -8.46 -19.72
CA ALA A 65 -3.27 -7.40 -19.67
C ALA A 65 -2.81 -6.17 -20.48
N PRO A 66 -3.75 -5.36 -21.02
CA PRO A 66 -3.42 -4.15 -21.77
C PRO A 66 -2.71 -3.13 -20.88
N ARG A 67 -1.67 -2.50 -21.43
CA ARG A 67 -0.85 -1.49 -20.76
C ARG A 67 -1.72 -0.32 -20.27
N SER A 68 -1.87 -0.20 -18.96
CA SER A 68 -2.28 1.06 -18.34
C SER A 68 -1.10 2.03 -18.44
N ASP A 69 -1.33 3.16 -19.10
CA ASP A 69 -0.35 4.19 -19.34
C ASP A 69 -0.15 5.02 -18.05
N SER A 70 0.68 4.54 -17.12
CA SER A 70 1.11 5.31 -15.94
C SER A 70 2.47 4.86 -15.42
N GLY A 71 3.52 5.05 -16.23
CA GLY A 71 4.87 4.53 -15.96
C GLY A 71 5.47 4.83 -14.58
N TYR A 72 5.02 5.86 -13.85
CA TYR A 72 5.45 6.11 -12.47
C TYR A 72 4.83 5.16 -11.43
N GLN A 73 3.56 4.79 -11.58
CA GLN A 73 2.91 3.85 -10.66
C GLN A 73 3.45 2.42 -10.83
N ASP A 74 4.09 2.16 -11.98
CA ASP A 74 4.79 0.92 -12.27
C ASP A 74 6.21 0.86 -11.67
N GLU A 75 6.77 1.98 -11.20
CA GLU A 75 8.06 1.98 -10.52
C GLU A 75 7.95 1.33 -9.13
N TRP A 76 8.87 0.42 -8.79
CA TRP A 76 8.84 -0.32 -7.51
C TRP A 76 8.82 0.59 -6.28
N PHE A 77 9.42 1.78 -6.42
CA PHE A 77 9.57 2.79 -5.38
C PHE A 77 8.39 3.75 -5.29
N TRP A 78 7.33 3.54 -6.08
CA TRP A 78 6.07 4.23 -5.89
C TRP A 78 5.46 3.86 -4.54
N GLU A 79 4.84 4.84 -3.87
CA GLU A 79 4.40 4.74 -2.48
C GLU A 79 3.54 3.51 -2.19
N GLY A 80 2.54 3.20 -3.04
CA GLY A 80 1.70 2.03 -2.79
C GLY A 80 2.40 0.67 -3.03
N LYS A 81 3.44 0.61 -3.87
CA LYS A 81 4.27 -0.60 -3.98
C LYS A 81 5.15 -0.76 -2.73
N VAL A 82 5.71 0.33 -2.21
CA VAL A 82 6.45 0.33 -0.94
C VAL A 82 5.52 -0.08 0.22
N VAL A 83 4.29 0.43 0.27
CA VAL A 83 3.25 -0.02 1.23
C VAL A 83 3.04 -1.52 1.13
N GLY A 84 2.89 -2.07 -0.09
CA GLY A 84 2.76 -3.51 -0.32
C GLY A 84 3.94 -4.33 0.22
N LEU A 85 5.18 -3.88 -0.02
CA LEU A 85 6.39 -4.50 0.51
C LEU A 85 6.46 -4.46 2.04
N VAL A 86 6.05 -3.35 2.66
CA VAL A 86 5.96 -3.23 4.12
C VAL A 86 4.91 -4.17 4.70
N VAL A 87 3.73 -4.27 4.09
CA VAL A 87 2.67 -5.23 4.49
C VAL A 87 3.17 -6.67 4.39
N GLN A 88 3.88 -7.02 3.32
CA GLN A 88 4.47 -8.34 3.16
C GLN A 88 5.54 -8.63 4.23
N HIS A 89 6.38 -7.63 4.56
CA HIS A 89 7.35 -7.75 5.65
C HIS A 89 6.66 -7.97 7.00
N LEU A 90 5.61 -7.19 7.31
CA LEU A 90 4.81 -7.36 8.51
C LEU A 90 4.18 -8.75 8.61
N GLY A 91 3.66 -9.28 7.50
CA GLY A 91 3.14 -10.65 7.43
C GLY A 91 4.20 -11.71 7.76
N ARG A 92 5.44 -11.55 7.26
CA ARG A 92 6.56 -12.44 7.61
C ARG A 92 6.97 -12.36 9.08
N LEU A 93 6.76 -11.21 9.72
CA LEU A 93 6.96 -11.04 11.16
C LEU A 93 5.79 -11.57 12.01
N GLY A 94 4.71 -12.06 11.40
CA GLY A 94 3.51 -12.50 12.11
C GLY A 94 2.63 -11.36 12.62
N ALA A 95 2.81 -10.14 12.10
CA ALA A 95 1.98 -9.01 12.49
C ALA A 95 0.55 -9.13 11.88
N TYR A 96 -0.45 -8.70 12.65
CA TYR A 96 -1.82 -8.56 12.17
C TYR A 96 -2.05 -7.14 11.64
N VAL A 97 -2.23 -6.99 10.33
CA VAL A 97 -2.51 -5.69 9.69
C VAL A 97 -3.98 -5.32 9.92
N ARG A 98 -4.23 -4.24 10.66
CA ARG A 98 -5.58 -3.75 11.00
C ARG A 98 -6.17 -2.86 9.90
N SER A 99 -5.35 -1.99 9.32
CA SER A 99 -5.76 -1.11 8.23
C SER A 99 -4.58 -0.70 7.37
N VAL A 100 -4.85 -0.46 6.08
CA VAL A 100 -3.96 0.18 5.13
C VAL A 100 -4.75 1.31 4.48
N ALA A 101 -4.20 2.53 4.51
CA ALA A 101 -4.83 3.67 3.87
C ALA A 101 -4.74 3.53 2.34
N ASP A 102 -5.78 3.97 1.65
CA ASP A 102 -5.78 4.01 0.20
C ASP A 102 -4.93 5.20 -0.30
N THR A 103 -3.72 4.89 -0.77
CA THR A 103 -2.75 5.84 -1.31
C THR A 103 -3.23 6.46 -2.63
N ALA A 104 -4.20 5.86 -3.33
CA ALA A 104 -4.79 6.42 -4.54
C ALA A 104 -5.83 7.52 -4.24
N THR A 105 -6.51 7.47 -3.10
CA THR A 105 -7.56 8.43 -2.72
C THR A 105 -7.10 9.54 -1.75
N LYS A 106 -5.83 9.55 -1.33
CA LYS A 106 -5.27 10.55 -0.37
C LYS A 106 -6.11 10.66 0.91
N ALA A 107 -6.69 9.56 1.37
CA ALA A 107 -7.49 9.55 2.60
C ALA A 107 -6.63 10.00 3.79
N ARG A 108 -7.18 10.82 4.69
CA ARG A 108 -6.45 11.34 5.86
C ARG A 108 -6.29 10.24 6.91
N GLY A 109 -5.07 9.78 7.15
CA GLY A 109 -4.73 8.79 8.18
C GLY A 109 -3.30 8.26 8.04
N THR A 110 -2.83 7.48 9.02
CA THR A 110 -1.57 6.73 8.95
C THR A 110 -1.65 5.67 7.86
N ASP A 111 -0.59 5.52 7.06
CA ASP A 111 -0.60 4.64 5.89
C ASP A 111 -0.85 3.16 6.24
N ILE A 112 -0.26 2.66 7.33
CA ILE A 112 -0.51 1.29 7.81
C ILE A 112 -0.66 1.29 9.33
N VAL A 113 -1.66 0.56 9.83
CA VAL A 113 -1.79 0.22 11.26
C VAL A 113 -1.76 -1.30 11.40
N ALA A 114 -0.87 -1.81 12.25
CA ALA A 114 -0.72 -3.24 12.51
C ALA A 114 -0.57 -3.54 14.00
N THR A 115 -0.64 -4.81 14.37
CA THR A 115 -0.32 -5.29 15.71
C THR A 115 0.76 -6.36 15.62
N LEU A 116 1.84 -6.18 16.36
CA LEU A 116 2.94 -7.12 16.47
C LEU A 116 3.33 -7.22 17.95
N ASP A 117 3.43 -8.44 18.47
CA ASP A 117 3.76 -8.73 19.87
C ASP A 117 2.88 -7.97 20.88
N GLY A 118 1.58 -7.86 20.58
CA GLY A 118 0.60 -7.17 21.41
C GLY A 118 0.69 -5.63 21.39
N ARG A 119 1.59 -5.04 20.61
CA ARG A 119 1.72 -3.58 20.45
C ARG A 119 1.20 -3.12 19.11
N THR A 120 0.56 -1.95 19.08
CA THR A 120 0.16 -1.32 17.82
C THR A 120 1.38 -0.68 17.16
N LEU A 121 1.47 -0.85 15.84
CA LEU A 121 2.45 -0.20 14.98
C LEU A 121 1.69 0.77 14.08
N HIS A 122 2.10 2.04 14.10
CA HIS A 122 1.66 3.08 13.17
C HIS A 122 2.80 3.36 12.20
N ILE A 123 2.57 3.13 10.91
CA ILE A 123 3.60 3.25 9.88
C ILE A 123 3.19 4.31 8.86
N GLU A 124 4.02 5.34 8.74
CA GLU A 124 3.98 6.30 7.64
C GLU A 124 4.93 5.84 6.54
N VAL A 125 4.48 5.80 5.30
CA VAL A 125 5.25 5.36 4.14
C VAL A 125 5.42 6.55 3.18
N LYS A 126 6.59 6.66 2.57
CA LYS A 126 6.80 7.54 1.42
C LYS A 126 7.54 6.80 0.32
N GLY A 127 7.22 7.12 -0.93
CA GLY A 127 7.94 6.61 -2.10
C GLY A 127 9.23 7.36 -2.41
N TRP A 128 9.77 7.15 -3.61
CA TRP A 128 10.87 7.95 -4.17
C TRP A 128 10.38 8.88 -5.29
N PRO A 129 10.88 10.13 -5.36
CA PRO A 129 10.46 11.07 -6.38
C PRO A 129 10.92 10.63 -7.78
N SER A 130 9.97 10.49 -8.69
CA SER A 130 10.26 10.22 -10.10
C SER A 130 11.15 11.30 -10.72
N THR A 131 12.00 10.89 -11.66
CA THR A 131 12.78 11.76 -12.53
C THR A 131 11.96 12.38 -13.66
N VAL A 132 10.74 11.89 -13.92
CA VAL A 132 9.83 12.37 -14.96
C VAL A 132 8.51 12.88 -14.38
N TYR A 133 7.75 13.65 -15.18
CA TYR A 133 6.43 14.12 -14.77
C TYR A 133 5.40 12.99 -14.79
N ALA A 134 4.48 13.00 -13.81
CA ALA A 134 3.37 12.04 -13.74
C ALA A 134 2.27 12.35 -14.76
N ASP A 135 2.25 13.58 -15.29
CA ASP A 135 1.39 13.98 -16.40
C ASP A 135 1.84 13.26 -17.68
N PRO A 136 0.98 12.41 -18.30
CA PRO A 136 1.32 11.67 -19.52
C PRO A 136 1.80 12.58 -20.66
N ALA A 137 1.27 13.80 -20.76
CA ALA A 137 1.68 14.75 -21.79
C ALA A 137 3.14 15.20 -21.64
N ARG A 138 3.72 15.03 -20.45
CA ARG A 138 5.07 15.50 -20.06
C ARG A 138 5.96 14.38 -19.54
N ALA A 139 5.53 13.12 -19.65
CA ALA A 139 6.27 11.97 -19.14
C ALA A 139 7.65 11.79 -19.82
N HIS A 140 7.85 12.36 -21.01
CA HIS A 140 9.12 12.37 -21.72
C HIS A 140 10.09 13.47 -21.21
N GLU A 141 9.60 14.43 -20.42
CA GLU A 141 10.41 15.50 -19.86
C GLU A 141 11.08 15.07 -18.55
N LYS A 142 12.39 15.30 -18.43
CA LYS A 142 13.09 15.21 -17.14
C LYS A 142 12.63 16.35 -16.24
N LYS A 143 12.19 16.03 -15.02
CA LYS A 143 11.89 17.04 -14.00
C LYS A 143 13.11 17.89 -13.71
N ARG A 144 12.88 19.20 -13.62
CA ARG A 144 13.92 20.20 -13.35
C ARG A 144 14.55 20.06 -11.95
N THR A 145 13.80 19.53 -11.00
CA THR A 145 14.24 19.38 -9.59
C THR A 145 14.86 18.00 -9.37
N ASN A 146 16.08 17.98 -8.82
CA ASN A 146 16.79 16.75 -8.50
C ASN A 146 15.97 15.89 -7.50
N PRO A 147 15.72 14.60 -7.77
CA PRO A 147 15.05 13.66 -6.86
C PRO A 147 15.59 13.68 -5.42
N THR A 148 16.90 13.87 -5.24
CA THR A 148 17.57 13.95 -3.94
C THR A 148 17.05 15.10 -3.06
N VAL A 149 16.72 16.24 -3.68
CA VAL A 149 16.17 17.42 -2.96
C VAL A 149 14.74 17.12 -2.52
N GLN A 150 13.93 16.57 -3.42
CA GLN A 150 12.54 16.18 -3.11
C GLN A 150 12.49 15.10 -2.03
N ALA A 151 13.36 14.09 -2.11
CA ALA A 151 13.46 13.02 -1.12
C ALA A 151 13.75 13.55 0.28
N LYS A 152 14.66 14.55 0.42
CA LYS A 152 14.92 15.20 1.72
C LYS A 152 13.65 15.83 2.30
N HIS A 153 12.88 16.55 1.47
CA HIS A 153 11.62 17.15 1.92
C HIS A 153 10.59 16.09 2.33
N TRP A 154 10.45 15.03 1.53
CA TRP A 154 9.52 13.94 1.85
C TRP A 154 9.88 13.22 3.15
N MET A 155 11.18 13.00 3.43
CA MET A 155 11.60 12.44 4.72
C MET A 155 11.31 13.41 5.87
N ALA A 156 11.56 14.71 5.71
CA ALA A 156 11.24 15.68 6.75
C ALA A 156 9.74 15.71 7.09
N GLU A 157 8.87 15.63 6.07
CA GLU A 157 7.42 15.56 6.24
C GLU A 157 6.96 14.27 6.95
N ALA A 158 7.51 13.13 6.56
CA ALA A 158 7.21 11.84 7.20
C ALA A 158 7.72 11.78 8.64
N VAL A 159 8.92 12.30 8.91
CA VAL A 159 9.47 12.40 10.28
C VAL A 159 8.60 13.31 11.15
N PHE A 160 8.19 14.47 10.64
CA PHE A 160 7.28 15.34 11.38
C PHE A 160 5.93 14.66 11.66
N SER A 161 5.40 13.92 10.70
CA SER A 161 4.18 13.13 10.87
C SER A 161 4.35 12.02 11.92
N ALA A 162 5.49 11.32 11.91
CA ALA A 162 5.84 10.32 12.91
C ALA A 162 5.96 10.92 14.32
N LEU A 163 6.56 12.11 14.48
CA LEU A 163 6.60 12.82 15.76
C LEU A 163 5.20 13.12 16.29
N ARG A 164 4.28 13.55 15.42
CA ARG A 164 2.88 13.80 15.79
C ARG A 164 2.15 12.52 16.18
N LEU A 165 2.39 11.41 15.46
CA LEU A 165 1.85 10.10 15.82
C LEU A 165 2.37 9.62 17.16
N ARG A 166 3.67 9.78 17.42
CA ARG A 166 4.30 9.41 18.68
C ARG A 166 3.74 10.20 19.86
N ALA A 167 3.53 11.50 19.68
CA ALA A 167 2.89 12.35 20.69
C ALA A 167 1.43 11.93 20.97
N LYS A 168 0.71 11.47 19.95
CA LYS A 168 -0.68 11.02 20.07
C LYS A 168 -0.81 9.60 20.65
N HIS A 169 0.15 8.73 20.37
CA HIS A 169 0.13 7.30 20.68
C HIS A 169 1.39 6.90 21.46
N GLY A 170 1.52 7.39 22.69
CA GLY A 170 2.75 7.32 23.50
C GLY A 170 3.25 5.91 23.88
N ASP A 171 2.40 4.88 23.81
CA ASP A 171 2.78 3.49 24.08
C ASP A 171 2.93 2.64 22.80
N ASP A 172 2.45 3.17 21.67
CA ASP A 172 2.52 2.48 20.39
C ASP A 172 3.87 2.70 19.71
N ARG A 173 4.22 1.76 18.83
CA ARG A 173 5.40 1.87 17.98
C ARG A 173 5.07 2.74 16.77
N VAL A 174 5.97 3.66 16.44
CA VAL A 174 5.82 4.53 15.27
C VAL A 174 6.98 4.30 14.33
N VAL A 175 6.67 4.13 13.05
CA VAL A 175 7.64 3.82 12.00
C VAL A 175 7.47 4.83 10.87
N ALA A 176 8.58 5.34 10.34
CA ALA A 176 8.61 5.98 9.03
C ALA A 176 9.39 5.08 8.06
N ALA A 177 8.75 4.66 6.97
CA ALA A 177 9.29 3.71 6.01
C ALA A 177 9.54 4.37 4.64
N PHE A 178 10.70 4.09 4.06
CA PHE A 178 11.15 4.65 2.79
C PHE A 178 11.78 3.56 1.91
N PRO A 179 11.74 3.68 0.58
CA PRO A 179 12.51 2.81 -0.29
C PRO A 179 14.02 3.01 -0.07
N SER A 180 14.82 1.95 -0.16
CA SER A 180 16.27 2.01 0.01
C SER A 180 16.90 2.67 -1.21
N PHE A 181 17.23 3.95 -1.07
CA PHE A 181 18.02 4.72 -2.02
C PHE A 181 19.18 5.38 -1.27
N PRO A 182 20.33 5.64 -1.92
CA PRO A 182 21.51 6.20 -1.27
C PRO A 182 21.22 7.48 -0.48
N ARG A 183 20.28 8.31 -0.95
CA ARG A 183 19.90 9.52 -0.22
C ARG A 183 19.15 9.21 1.08
N TYR A 184 18.16 8.32 1.06
CA TYR A 184 17.44 7.94 2.28
C TYR A 184 18.36 7.18 3.24
N GLU A 185 19.30 6.38 2.73
CA GLU A 185 20.33 5.74 3.56
C GLU A 185 21.20 6.76 4.29
N SER A 186 21.75 7.75 3.57
CA SER A 186 22.58 8.79 4.19
C SER A 186 21.82 9.60 5.25
N LEU A 187 20.58 9.99 4.95
CA LEU A 187 19.74 10.73 5.89
C LEU A 187 19.35 9.88 7.10
N ALA A 188 18.96 8.61 6.90
CA ALA A 188 18.61 7.72 7.99
C ALA A 188 19.80 7.43 8.91
N ALA A 189 21.02 7.32 8.36
CA ALA A 189 22.23 7.20 9.16
C ALA A 189 22.50 8.46 10.00
N GLU A 190 22.19 9.65 9.47
CA GLU A 190 22.37 10.94 10.16
C GLU A 190 21.38 11.14 11.31
N VAL A 191 20.08 10.87 11.08
CA VAL A 191 19.01 11.20 12.05
C VAL A 191 18.41 10.02 12.80
N GLY A 192 18.59 8.79 12.30
CA GLY A 192 18.02 7.55 12.86
C GLY A 192 18.28 7.37 14.36
N PRO A 193 19.53 7.50 14.84
CA PRO A 193 19.83 7.35 16.27
C PRO A 193 19.08 8.34 17.17
N VAL A 194 18.85 9.58 16.70
CA VAL A 194 18.09 10.59 17.46
C VAL A 194 16.60 10.26 17.45
N LEU A 195 16.06 9.83 16.31
CA LEU A 195 14.65 9.45 16.18
C LEU A 195 14.32 8.18 16.98
N ALA A 196 15.23 7.20 17.02
CA ALA A 196 15.08 5.98 17.82
C ALA A 196 14.93 6.32 19.31
N ARG A 197 15.70 7.30 19.82
CA ARG A 197 15.56 7.79 21.20
C ARG A 197 14.23 8.51 21.45
N ALA A 198 13.61 9.05 20.41
CA ALA A 198 12.26 9.61 20.47
C ALA A 198 11.15 8.54 20.33
N GLY A 199 11.51 7.26 20.15
CA GLY A 199 10.56 6.16 19.95
C GLY A 199 10.01 6.07 18.53
N ILE A 200 10.74 6.57 17.55
CA ILE A 200 10.40 6.49 16.12
C ILE A 200 11.44 5.63 15.42
N GLU A 201 11.00 4.58 14.74
CA GLU A 201 11.85 3.70 13.95
C GLU A 201 11.91 4.19 12.50
N LEU A 202 13.10 4.13 11.90
CA LEU A 202 13.26 4.32 10.46
C LEU A 202 13.44 2.97 9.77
N TRP A 203 12.59 2.69 8.78
CA TRP A 203 12.68 1.48 7.98
C TRP A 203 13.08 1.83 6.55
N LEU A 204 14.10 1.15 6.03
CA LEU A 204 14.52 1.23 4.63
C LEU A 204 14.14 -0.08 3.93
N VAL A 205 13.36 0.04 2.86
CA VAL A 205 12.73 -1.08 2.15
C VAL A 205 13.41 -1.26 0.79
N ALA A 206 14.11 -2.37 0.60
CA ALA A 206 14.70 -2.71 -0.68
C ALA A 206 13.63 -3.18 -1.68
N GLU A 207 13.93 -3.13 -2.97
CA GLU A 207 13.06 -3.67 -4.04
C GLU A 207 12.74 -5.17 -3.83
N SER A 208 13.66 -5.92 -3.23
CA SER A 208 13.46 -7.32 -2.84
C SER A 208 12.43 -7.53 -1.73
N GLY A 209 11.95 -6.45 -1.09
CA GLY A 209 11.13 -6.49 0.11
C GLY A 209 11.93 -6.74 1.40
N GLU A 210 13.26 -6.76 1.35
CA GLU A 210 14.08 -6.73 2.56
C GLU A 210 13.91 -5.38 3.28
N VAL A 211 13.84 -5.42 4.61
CA VAL A 211 13.65 -4.22 5.44
C VAL A 211 14.80 -4.10 6.43
N SER A 212 15.55 -3.00 6.34
CA SER A 212 16.59 -2.62 7.28
C SER A 212 16.04 -1.57 8.27
N ARG A 213 16.26 -1.78 9.57
CA ARG A 213 15.87 -0.82 10.62
C ARG A 213 17.08 0.04 10.99
N ARG A 214 16.89 1.35 11.11
CA ARG A 214 17.95 2.33 11.41
C ARG A 214 17.67 3.07 12.72
#